data_AF-A0A0F2PPS2-F1
#
_entry.id   AF-A0A0F2PPS2-F1
#
_cell.length_a   1.000
_cell.length_b   1.000
_cell.length_c   1.000
_cell.angle_alpha   90.00
_cell.angle_beta   90.00
_cell.angle_gamma   90.00
#
_symmetry.space_group_name_H-M   'P 1'
#
loop_
_entity.id
_entity.type
_entity.pdbx_description
1 polymer ?
#
loop_
_entity_poly.entity_id
_entity_poly.type
_entity_poly.pdbx_seq_one_letter_code
_entity_poly.pdbx_strand_id
1 'polypeptide(L)'
;MTNLLDILKEADLRVFFTDQFKTVAAREVIDRATLQKRLILTLYGLGTNTGLKRISAGEHGESYKDLLYIRRKFIYKDNLRNAIAEVANVIMDSRRQEIWGEGTTYTCVNCLTIAPGLTFAGIAPC
;
A
#
# COMPACT_ATOMS: atom_id res chain seq x y z
N MET A 1 14.81 15.37 12.52
CA MET A 1 15.13 14.41 11.44
C MET A 1 13.92 13.49 11.29
N THR A 2 13.34 13.38 10.10
CA THR A 2 12.14 12.57 9.85
C THR A 2 12.49 11.09 9.78
N ASN A 3 11.84 10.26 10.60
CA ASN A 3 12.05 8.80 10.55
C ASN A 3 11.28 8.22 9.35
N LEU A 4 11.85 7.24 8.65
CA LEU A 4 11.18 6.54 7.55
C LEU A 4 9.87 5.88 8.01
N LEU A 5 9.80 5.43 9.25
CA LEU A 5 8.56 4.89 9.82
C LEU A 5 7.46 5.97 9.93
N ASP A 6 7.84 7.21 10.26
CA ASP A 6 6.90 8.34 10.31
C ASP A 6 6.41 8.71 8.91
N ILE A 7 7.30 8.67 7.91
CA ILE A 7 6.92 8.90 6.50
C ILE A 7 5.93 7.82 6.04
N LEU A 8 6.18 6.55 6.39
CA LEU A 8 5.28 5.45 6.02
C LEU A 8 3.92 5.58 6.70
N LYS A 9 3.89 5.99 7.98
CA LYS A 9 2.65 6.27 8.71
C LYS A 9 1.88 7.43 8.07
N GLU A 10 2.55 8.53 7.74
CA GLU A 10 1.93 9.68 7.07
C GLU A 10 1.38 9.32 5.68
N ALA A 11 2.12 8.51 4.91
CA ALA A 11 1.65 8.01 3.63
C ALA A 11 0.36 7.19 3.77
N ASP A 12 0.30 6.32 4.79
CA ASP A 12 -0.91 5.52 5.05
C ASP A 12 -2.09 6.39 5.53
N LEU A 13 -1.84 7.42 6.33
CA LEU A 13 -2.89 8.37 6.73
C LEU A 13 -3.48 9.17 5.57
N ARG A 14 -2.71 9.39 4.51
CA ARG A 14 -3.15 10.16 3.32
C ARG A 14 -3.78 9.28 2.25
N VAL A 15 -3.20 8.11 2.00
CA VAL A 15 -3.56 7.21 0.90
C VAL A 15 -4.46 6.07 1.36
N PHE A 16 -4.41 5.71 2.64
CA PHE A 16 -5.07 4.52 3.20
C PHE A 16 -4.66 3.22 2.49
N PHE A 17 -3.43 3.10 1.99
CA PHE A 17 -2.99 1.93 1.22
C PHE A 17 -3.06 0.62 2.04
N THR A 18 -3.06 0.68 3.37
CA THR A 18 -3.30 -0.50 4.23
C THR A 18 -4.66 -1.16 3.99
N ASP A 19 -5.62 -0.44 3.39
CA ASP A 19 -6.91 -0.99 2.99
C ASP A 19 -6.83 -2.01 1.84
N GLN A 20 -5.72 -2.07 1.10
CA GLN A 20 -5.50 -3.11 0.10
C GLN A 20 -5.13 -4.46 0.72
N PHE A 21 -4.71 -4.48 1.99
CA PHE A 21 -4.33 -5.68 2.72
C PHE A 21 -5.52 -6.27 3.49
N LYS A 22 -6.63 -6.52 2.80
CA LYS A 22 -7.84 -7.12 3.38
C LYS A 22 -7.87 -8.63 3.14
N THR A 23 -8.33 -9.38 4.13
CA THR A 23 -8.73 -10.78 3.97
C THR A 23 -10.14 -10.97 4.48
N VAL A 24 -10.95 -11.72 3.72
CA VAL A 24 -12.39 -11.91 3.96
C VAL A 24 -12.68 -12.44 5.37
N ALA A 25 -11.79 -13.28 5.90
CA ALA A 25 -11.98 -13.96 7.19
C ALA A 25 -11.29 -13.29 8.40
N ALA A 26 -10.58 -12.16 8.25
CA ALA A 26 -9.77 -11.60 9.33
C ALA A 26 -10.32 -10.32 9.98
N ARG A 27 -11.34 -9.70 9.38
CA ARG A 27 -11.97 -8.49 9.93
C ARG A 27 -12.70 -8.74 11.25
N GLU A 28 -13.09 -9.99 11.54
CA GLU A 28 -13.88 -10.31 12.73
C GLU A 28 -13.04 -10.47 14.01
N VAL A 29 -11.72 -10.62 13.92
CA VAL A 29 -10.87 -10.99 15.08
C VAL A 29 -9.93 -9.89 15.54
N ILE A 30 -9.56 -8.94 14.67
CA ILE A 30 -8.54 -7.91 14.97
C ILE A 30 -9.11 -6.53 14.67
N ASP A 31 -9.00 -5.63 15.65
CA ASP A 31 -9.33 -4.22 15.48
C ASP A 31 -8.54 -3.55 14.34
N ARG A 32 -9.18 -2.63 13.62
CA ARG A 32 -8.61 -1.99 12.42
C ARG A 32 -7.34 -1.20 12.75
N ALA A 33 -7.32 -0.46 13.86
CA ALA A 33 -6.15 0.35 14.23
C ALA A 33 -4.97 -0.55 14.61
N THR A 34 -5.25 -1.65 15.30
CA THR A 34 -4.23 -2.66 15.63
C THR A 34 -3.68 -3.35 14.37
N LEU A 35 -4.55 -3.69 13.41
CA LEU A 35 -4.15 -4.27 12.14
C LEU A 35 -3.28 -3.30 11.33
N GLN A 36 -3.69 -2.03 11.22
CA GLN A 36 -2.98 -0.97 10.52
C GLN A 36 -1.56 -0.78 11.10
N LYS A 37 -1.45 -0.65 12.43
CA LYS A 37 -0.16 -0.54 13.12
C LYS A 37 0.76 -1.72 12.79
N ARG A 38 0.25 -2.95 12.91
CA ARG A 38 1.05 -4.15 12.64
C ARG A 38 1.44 -4.28 11.17
N LEU A 39 0.57 -3.88 10.24
CA LEU A 39 0.88 -3.84 8.80
C LEU A 39 2.02 -2.87 8.51
N ILE A 40 1.94 -1.64 9.03
CA ILE A 40 3.00 -0.62 8.85
C ILE A 40 4.34 -1.14 9.38
N LEU A 41 4.36 -1.70 10.59
CA LEU A 41 5.60 -2.25 11.19
C LEU A 41 6.14 -3.44 10.39
N THR A 42 5.27 -4.29 9.87
CA THR A 42 5.66 -5.45 9.06
C THR A 42 6.23 -5.00 7.71
N LEU A 43 5.56 -4.07 7.03
CA LEU A 43 6.03 -3.50 5.76
C LEU A 43 7.34 -2.74 5.94
N TYR A 44 7.49 -1.98 7.01
CA TYR A 44 8.75 -1.31 7.35
C TYR A 44 9.88 -2.31 7.56
N GLY A 45 9.64 -3.38 8.34
CA GLY A 45 10.64 -4.42 8.60
C GLY A 45 11.05 -5.20 7.34
N LEU A 46 10.12 -5.43 6.42
CA LEU A 46 10.37 -6.11 5.14
C LEU A 46 11.05 -5.18 4.13
N GLY A 47 10.55 -3.95 3.98
CA GLY A 47 11.03 -2.99 2.98
C GLY A 47 12.42 -2.42 3.29
N THR A 48 12.78 -2.30 4.57
CA THR A 48 14.12 -1.83 4.98
C THR A 48 15.13 -2.95 5.17
N ASN A 49 14.74 -4.22 4.94
CA ASN A 49 15.54 -5.41 5.27
C ASN A 49 15.96 -5.51 6.76
N THR A 50 15.35 -4.71 7.64
CA THR A 50 15.62 -4.73 9.09
C THR A 50 15.20 -6.04 9.75
N GLY A 51 14.16 -6.68 9.19
CA GLY A 51 13.62 -7.95 9.65
C GLY A 51 12.70 -7.84 10.87
N LEU A 52 11.68 -8.70 10.93
CA LEU A 52 10.61 -8.61 11.93
C LEU A 52 11.10 -8.80 13.37
N LYS A 53 12.19 -9.56 13.60
CA LYS A 53 12.75 -9.77 14.95
C LYS A 53 13.28 -8.47 15.56
N ARG A 54 13.94 -7.63 14.74
CA ARG A 54 14.49 -6.35 15.21
C ARG A 54 13.38 -5.33 15.42
N ILE A 55 12.34 -5.34 14.57
CA ILE A 55 11.15 -4.49 14.74
C ILE A 55 10.39 -4.84 16.04
N SER A 56 10.18 -6.13 16.33
CA SER A 56 9.52 -6.54 17.57
C SER A 56 10.32 -6.25 18.84
N ALA A 57 11.65 -6.07 18.72
CA ALA A 57 12.50 -5.70 19.84
C ALA A 57 12.50 -4.19 20.12
N GLY A 58 11.90 -3.38 19.24
CA GLY A 58 11.73 -1.93 19.45
C GLY A 58 10.57 -1.60 20.39
N GLU A 59 10.42 -0.30 20.68
CA GLU A 59 9.40 0.25 21.59
C GLU A 59 8.00 0.38 20.94
N HIS A 60 7.59 -0.61 20.16
CA HIS A 60 6.28 -0.60 19.49
C HIS A 60 5.22 -1.43 20.22
N GLY A 61 5.62 -2.26 21.19
CA GLY A 61 4.69 -3.10 21.97
C GLY A 61 4.05 -4.24 21.18
N GLU A 62 4.60 -4.62 20.02
CA GLU A 62 4.09 -5.71 19.19
C GLU A 62 5.00 -6.93 19.25
N SER A 63 4.41 -8.12 19.41
CA SER A 63 5.17 -9.37 19.46
C SER A 63 5.66 -9.81 18.07
N TYR A 64 6.82 -10.45 18.01
CA TYR A 64 7.32 -11.09 16.79
C TYR A 64 6.29 -12.06 16.18
N LYS A 65 5.57 -12.81 17.02
CA LYS A 65 4.55 -13.77 16.56
C LYS A 65 3.40 -13.08 15.85
N ASP A 66 2.98 -11.91 16.33
CA ASP A 66 1.90 -11.12 15.75
C ASP A 66 2.32 -10.54 14.39
N LEU A 67 3.50 -9.93 14.30
CA LEU A 67 4.02 -9.42 13.03
C LEU A 67 4.20 -10.55 11.99
N LEU A 68 4.64 -11.72 12.45
CA LEU A 68 4.80 -12.89 11.60
C LEU A 68 3.45 -13.46 11.14
N TYR A 69 2.41 -13.40 11.99
CA TYR A 69 1.04 -13.72 11.61
C TYR A 69 0.52 -12.76 10.54
N ILE A 70 0.71 -11.45 10.74
CA ILE A 70 0.30 -10.43 9.77
C ILE A 70 0.98 -10.64 8.42
N ARG A 71 2.30 -10.85 8.41
CA ARG A 71 3.04 -11.13 7.18
C ARG A 71 2.45 -12.30 6.41
N ARG A 72 2.12 -13.41 7.09
CA ARG A 72 1.63 -14.63 6.43
C ARG A 72 0.18 -14.52 5.95
N LYS A 73 -0.65 -13.76 6.67
CA LYS A 73 -2.09 -13.72 6.42
C LYS A 73 -2.52 -12.58 5.52
N PHE A 74 -1.82 -11.44 5.51
CA PHE A 74 -2.30 -10.24 4.82
C PHE A 74 -1.40 -9.82 3.66
N ILE A 75 -0.10 -10.12 3.72
CA ILE A 75 0.87 -9.68 2.70
C ILE A 75 0.95 -10.74 1.61
N TYR A 76 0.20 -10.49 0.53
CA TYR A 76 0.29 -11.24 -0.72
C TYR A 76 0.81 -10.36 -1.85
N LYS A 77 1.36 -10.99 -2.88
CA LYS A 77 1.97 -10.29 -4.02
C LYS A 77 1.00 -9.32 -4.70
N ASP A 78 -0.26 -9.71 -4.84
CA ASP A 78 -1.26 -8.91 -5.56
C ASP A 78 -1.74 -7.73 -4.72
N ASN A 79 -2.02 -7.94 -3.43
CA ASN A 79 -2.33 -6.86 -2.49
C ASN A 79 -1.19 -5.83 -2.41
N LEU A 80 0.07 -6.29 -2.41
CA LEU A 80 1.23 -5.40 -2.41
C LEU A 80 1.32 -4.56 -3.68
N ARG A 81 1.04 -5.15 -4.85
CA ARG A 81 1.00 -4.41 -6.12
C ARG A 81 -0.11 -3.37 -6.14
N ASN A 82 -1.29 -3.73 -5.65
CA ASN A 82 -2.43 -2.81 -5.57
C ASN A 82 -2.12 -1.64 -4.62
N ALA A 83 -1.48 -1.90 -3.47
CA ALA A 83 -1.04 -0.84 -2.56
C ALA A 83 0.00 0.10 -3.21
N ILE A 84 0.97 -0.44 -3.94
CA ILE A 84 1.97 0.36 -4.66
C ILE A 84 1.30 1.19 -5.76
N ALA A 85 0.36 0.61 -6.50
CA ALA A 85 -0.42 1.28 -7.53
C ALA A 85 -1.19 2.47 -6.96
N GLU A 86 -1.88 2.27 -5.84
CA GLU A 86 -2.67 3.30 -5.18
C GLU A 86 -1.80 4.46 -4.70
N VAL A 87 -0.66 4.18 -4.08
CA VAL A 87 0.31 5.20 -3.68
C VAL A 87 0.85 5.95 -4.91
N ALA A 88 1.18 5.25 -5.99
CA ALA A 88 1.67 5.88 -7.22
C ALA A 88 0.62 6.79 -7.88
N ASN A 89 -0.64 6.33 -7.94
CA ASN A 89 -1.75 7.10 -8.48
C ASN A 89 -1.96 8.39 -7.67
N VAL A 90 -2.04 8.32 -6.33
CA VAL A 90 -2.21 9.52 -5.49
C VAL A 90 -1.04 10.49 -5.60
N ILE A 91 0.19 9.98 -5.74
CA ILE A 91 1.36 10.83 -5.99
C ILE A 91 1.23 11.56 -7.33
N MET A 92 0.75 10.88 -8.37
CA MET A 92 0.57 11.47 -9.69
C MET A 92 -0.55 12.52 -9.68
N ASP A 93 -1.67 12.23 -9.02
CA ASP A 93 -2.79 13.16 -8.88
C ASP A 93 -2.40 14.42 -8.10
N SER A 94 -1.50 14.30 -7.14
CA SER A 94 -1.01 15.43 -6.34
C SER A 94 -0.01 16.33 -7.08
N ARG A 95 0.48 15.94 -8.26
CA ARG A 95 1.50 16.72 -9.00
C ARG A 95 0.86 17.87 -9.78
N ARG A 96 1.60 18.98 -9.90
CA ARG A 96 1.21 20.12 -10.75
C ARG A 96 1.23 19.71 -12.22
N GLN A 97 0.04 19.67 -12.83
CA GLN A 97 -0.14 19.36 -14.26
C GLN A 97 0.62 20.33 -15.18
N GLU A 98 0.86 21.57 -14.75
CA GLU A 98 1.65 22.55 -15.51
C GLU A 98 3.10 22.12 -15.76
N ILE A 99 3.67 21.33 -14.85
CA ILE A 99 5.07 20.84 -14.95
C ILE A 99 5.11 19.44 -15.55
N TRP A 100 4.10 18.61 -15.25
CA TRP A 100 4.10 17.17 -15.57
C TRP A 100 3.18 16.78 -16.75
N GLY A 101 2.40 17.72 -17.29
CA GLY A 101 1.39 17.49 -18.34
C GLY A 101 0.11 16.81 -17.83
N GLU A 102 -0.90 16.66 -18.70
CA GLU A 102 -1.97 15.68 -18.49
C GLU A 102 -1.34 14.29 -18.58
N GLY A 103 -1.50 13.46 -17.53
CA GLY A 103 -0.85 12.15 -17.43
C GLY A 103 -1.14 11.29 -18.67
N THR A 104 -0.20 11.26 -19.62
CA THR A 104 -0.34 10.47 -20.84
C THR A 104 -0.16 8.99 -20.50
N THR A 105 -1.08 8.19 -21.04
CA THR A 105 -1.25 6.73 -21.20
C THR A 105 -0.15 5.70 -20.83
N TYR A 106 1.04 6.08 -20.42
CA TYR A 106 2.16 5.15 -20.18
C TYR A 106 2.24 4.62 -18.74
N THR A 107 1.47 5.18 -17.80
CA THR A 107 1.49 4.75 -16.38
C THR A 107 0.10 4.65 -15.76
N CYS A 108 -0.92 4.31 -16.56
CA CYS A 108 -2.22 3.93 -16.02
C CYS A 108 -2.09 2.58 -15.29
N VAL A 109 -1.91 2.58 -13.96
CA VAL A 109 -2.15 1.36 -13.15
C VAL A 109 -3.65 1.21 -12.85
N ASN A 110 -4.46 2.23 -13.15
CA ASN A 110 -5.90 2.20 -12.93
C ASN A 110 -6.67 1.68 -14.18
N CYS A 111 -6.52 0.39 -14.48
CA CYS A 111 -7.36 -0.32 -15.45
C CYS A 111 -8.72 -0.73 -14.84
N LEU A 112 -9.39 0.18 -14.12
CA LEU A 112 -10.74 -0.08 -13.55
C LEU A 112 -11.73 1.08 -13.66
N THR A 113 -11.35 2.19 -14.29
CA THR A 113 -12.30 3.26 -14.65
C THR A 113 -12.23 3.53 -16.14
N ILE A 114 -12.55 2.51 -16.95
CA ILE A 114 -13.02 2.75 -18.31
C ILE A 114 -14.48 3.18 -18.19
N ALA A 115 -14.72 4.47 -18.38
CA ALA A 115 -16.06 5.02 -18.54
C ALA A 115 -16.82 4.26 -19.66
N PRO A 116 -18.12 3.95 -19.50
CA PRO A 116 -18.88 3.28 -20.53
C PRO A 116 -19.16 4.28 -21.66
N GLY A 117 -18.39 4.24 -22.75
CA GLY A 117 -18.75 5.02 -23.94
C GLY A 117 -17.67 5.40 -24.94
N LEU A 118 -16.39 5.09 -24.74
CA LEU A 118 -15.36 5.41 -25.75
C LEU A 118 -15.02 4.16 -26.56
N THR A 119 -15.55 4.14 -27.78
CA THR A 119 -15.32 3.17 -28.84
C THR A 119 -13.83 2.99 -29.12
N PHE A 120 -13.37 1.75 -28.97
CA PHE A 120 -12.04 1.27 -29.35
C PHE A 120 -11.78 1.51 -30.84
N ALA A 121 -10.89 2.43 -31.16
CA ALA A 121 -10.19 2.45 -32.44
C ALA A 121 -8.68 2.52 -32.15
N GLY A 122 -8.05 1.34 -32.17
CA GLY A 122 -6.62 1.22 -32.44
C GLY A 122 -5.68 1.32 -31.25
N ILE A 123 -5.73 0.35 -30.32
CA ILE A 123 -4.52 -0.05 -29.58
C ILE A 123 -4.47 -1.58 -29.55
N ALA A 124 -3.33 -2.11 -29.98
CA ALA A 124 -2.99 -3.52 -30.10
C ALA A 124 -3.19 -4.31 -28.79
N PRO A 125 -3.49 -5.62 -28.88
CA PRO A 125 -3.80 -6.44 -27.72
C PRO A 125 -2.55 -6.73 -26.89
N CYS A 126 -2.74 -6.80 -25.57
CA CYS A 126 -1.85 -7.49 -24.64
C CYS A 126 -1.81 -8.99 -24.93
#